data_AF-A0A7W8E4J6-F1
#
_entry.id   AF-A0A7W8E4J6-F1
#
_cell.length_a   1.000
_cell.length_b   1.000
_cell.length_c   1.000
_cell.angle_alpha   90.00
_cell.angle_beta   90.00
_cell.angle_gamma   90.00
#
_symmetry.space_group_name_H-M   'P 1'
#
loop_
_entity.id
_entity.type
_entity.pdbx_description
1 polymer ?
#
loop_
_entity_poly.entity_id
_entity_poly.type
_entity_poly.pdbx_seq_one_letter_code
_entity_poly.pdbx_strand_id
1 'polypeptide(L)' 'MAEGPLKLFWKSILSAVVAMLLFEGMVTAFHLLNLPSTLAVVAGLCLLLILAAGGVLAFRFIWRRL' A
#
# COMPACT_ATOMS: atom_id res chain seq x y z
N MET A 1 -21.11 6.14 17.58
CA MET A 1 -21.93 6.26 16.35
C MET A 1 -21.62 5.02 15.53
N ALA A 2 -22.55 4.06 15.46
CA ALA A 2 -22.34 2.86 14.66
C ALA A 2 -22.28 3.27 13.18
N GLU A 3 -21.18 2.94 12.50
CA GLU A 3 -21.07 3.18 11.07
C GLU A 3 -22.11 2.32 10.35
N GLY A 4 -22.85 2.89 9.41
CA GLY A 4 -23.84 2.14 8.65
C GLY A 4 -23.19 0.95 7.91
N PRO A 5 -23.89 -0.19 7.74
CA PRO A 5 -23.32 -1.41 7.18
C PRO A 5 -22.71 -1.20 5.77
N LEU A 6 -23.31 -0.32 4.96
CA LEU A 6 -22.78 0.07 3.65
C LEU A 6 -21.43 0.79 3.73
N LYS A 7 -21.24 1.64 4.76
CA LYS A 7 -20.01 2.41 4.97
C LYS A 7 -18.86 1.48 5.33
N LEU A 8 -19.12 0.52 6.23
CA LEU A 8 -18.17 -0.53 6.60
C LEU A 8 -17.80 -1.41 5.40
N PHE A 9 -18.78 -1.81 4.60
CA PHE A 9 -18.54 -2.60 3.39
C PHE A 9 -17.57 -1.90 2.42
N TRP A 10 -17.81 -0.62 2.12
CA TRP A 10 -16.92 0.16 1.26
C TRP A 10 -15.52 0.34 1.87
N LYS A 11 -15.42 0.61 3.17
CA LYS A 11 -14.12 0.67 3.87
C LYS A 11 -13.33 -0.63 3.75
N SER A 12 -13.99 -1.77 3.87
CA SER A 12 -13.37 -3.09 3.72
C SER A 12 -12.90 -3.34 2.30
N ILE A 13 -13.72 -3.03 1.28
CA ILE A 13 -13.31 -3.16 -0.13
C ILE A 13 -12.13 -2.25 -0.43
N LEU A 14 -12.18 -0.97 -0.04
CA LEU A 14 -11.07 -0.05 -0.27
C LEU A 14 -9.79 -0.52 0.45
N SER A 15 -9.92 -1.02 1.68
CA SER A 15 -8.79 -1.60 2.42
C SER A 15 -8.17 -2.80 1.70
N ALA A 16 -9.00 -3.67 1.12
CA ALA A 16 -8.55 -4.82 0.34
C ALA A 16 -7.83 -4.40 -0.95
N VAL A 17 -8.37 -3.41 -1.67
CA VAL A 17 -7.73 -2.87 -2.88
C VAL A 17 -6.38 -2.24 -2.55
N VAL A 18 -6.29 -1.45 -1.47
CA VAL A 18 -5.02 -0.87 -1.02
C VAL A 18 -4.04 -1.97 -0.64
N ALA A 19 -4.48 -3.01 0.07
CA ALA A 19 -3.62 -4.13 0.43
C ALA A 19 -3.06 -4.87 -0.80
N MET A 20 -3.88 -5.08 -1.84
CA MET A 20 -3.43 -5.69 -3.10
C MET A 20 -2.38 -4.83 -3.80
N LEU A 21 -2.59 -3.51 -3.90
CA LEU A 21 -1.63 -2.59 -4.49
C LEU A 21 -0.30 -2.55 -3.72
N LEU A 22 -0.35 -2.57 -2.38
CA LEU A 22 0.84 -2.64 -1.55
C LEU A 22 1.60 -3.95 -1.75
N PHE A 23 0.88 -5.06 -1.90
CA PHE A 23 1.48 -6.37 -2.17
C PHE A 23 2.19 -6.40 -3.53
N GLU A 24 1.53 -5.98 -4.61
CA GLU A 24 2.15 -5.91 -5.93
C GLU A 24 3.35 -4.96 -5.96
N GLY A 25 3.22 -3.80 -5.32
CA GLY A 25 4.32 -2.85 -5.17
C GLY A 25 5.51 -3.44 -4.41
N MET A 26 5.26 -4.19 -3.33
CA MET A 26 6.29 -4.88 -2.56
C MET A 26 7.02 -5.92 -3.41
N VAL A 27 6.27 -6.77 -4.14
CA VAL A 27 6.85 -7.77 -5.05
C VAL A 27 7.70 -7.10 -6.13
N THR A 28 7.22 -6.00 -6.70
CA THR A 28 7.96 -5.21 -7.70
C THR A 28 9.26 -4.64 -7.12
N ALA A 29 9.22 -4.10 -5.90
CA ALA A 29 10.42 -3.61 -5.24
C ALA A 29 11.45 -4.73 -5.01
N PHE A 30 11.01 -5.90 -4.55
CA PHE A 30 11.91 -7.03 -4.36
C PHE A 30 12.52 -7.53 -5.67
N HIS A 31 11.75 -7.51 -6.77
CA HIS A 31 12.31 -7.79 -8.10
C HIS A 31 13.39 -6.79 -8.50
N LEU A 32 13.18 -5.48 -8.24
CA LEU A 32 14.17 -4.45 -8.51
C LEU A 32 15.44 -4.62 -7.66
N LEU A 33 15.29 -5.00 -6.39
CA LEU A 33 16.41 -5.27 -5.50
C LEU A 33 17.24 -6.49 -5.94
N ASN A 34 16.63 -7.43 -6.65
CA ASN A 34 17.29 -8.64 -7.13
C ASN A 34 18.00 -8.46 -8.49
N LEU A 35 17.85 -7.30 -9.14
CA LEU A 35 18.58 -6.99 -10.36
C LEU A 35 20.03 -6.60 -10.04
N PRO A 36 21.02 -7.01 -10.86
CA PRO A 36 22.42 -6.65 -10.68
C PRO A 36 22.69 -5.22 -11.17
N SER A 37 21.98 -4.23 -10.63
CA SER A 37 22.11 -2.81 -10.97
C SER A 37 21.90 -1.95 -9.73
N THR A 38 22.89 -1.13 -9.37
CA THR A 38 22.82 -0.22 -8.21
C THR A 38 21.64 0.74 -8.31
N LEU A 39 21.30 1.20 -9.52
CA LEU A 39 20.13 2.04 -9.75
C LEU A 39 18.82 1.30 -9.46
N ALA A 40 18.73 0.02 -9.84
CA ALA A 40 17.55 -0.80 -9.56
C ALA A 40 17.40 -1.04 -8.05
N VAL A 41 18.52 -1.28 -7.34
CA VAL A 41 18.52 -1.44 -5.89
C VAL A 41 18.01 -0.17 -5.19
N VAL A 42 18.52 1.01 -5.59
CA VAL A 42 18.05 2.29 -5.02
C VAL A 42 16.58 2.52 -5.33
N ALA A 43 16.13 2.24 -6.56
CA ALA A 43 14.72 2.37 -6.93
C ALA A 43 13.82 1.44 -6.10
N GLY A 44 14.24 0.18 -5.89
CA GLY A 44 13.52 -0.79 -5.05
C GLY A 44 13.42 -0.34 -3.60
N LEU A 45 14.51 0.17 -3.00
CA LEU A 45 14.50 0.74 -1.65
C LEU A 45 13.56 1.94 -1.54
N CYS A 46 13.65 2.89 -2.47
CA CYS A 46 12.76 4.05 -2.50
C CYS A 46 11.29 3.63 -2.64
N LEU A 47 11.00 2.65 -3.49
CA LEU A 47 9.65 2.13 -3.67
C LEU A 47 9.11 1.52 -2.37
N LEU A 48 9.89 0.72 -1.66
CA LEU A 48 9.50 0.15 -0.35
C LEU A 48 9.20 1.23 0.68
N LEU A 49 10.03 2.27 0.78
CA LEU A 49 9.82 3.38 1.71
C LEU A 49 8.52 4.13 1.40
N ILE A 50 8.26 4.40 0.13
CA ILE A 50 7.03 5.06 -0.32
C ILE A 50 5.81 4.18 -0.04
N LEU A 51 5.87 2.89 -0.33
CA LEU A 51 4.76 1.95 -0.08
C LEU A 51 4.48 1.82 1.43
N ALA A 52 5.51 1.76 2.27
CA ALA A 52 5.34 1.69 3.71
C ALA A 52 4.66 2.96 4.27
N ALA A 53 5.18 4.14 3.91
CA ALA A 53 4.60 5.42 4.34
C ALA A 53 3.20 5.65 3.75
N GLY A 54 3.06 5.43 2.44
CA GLY A 54 1.83 5.60 1.68
C GLY A 54 0.72 4.64 2.13
N GLY A 55 1.07 3.38 2.40
CA GLY A 55 0.13 2.39 2.93
C GLY A 55 -0.45 2.78 4.28
N VAL A 56 0.39 3.23 5.22
CA VAL A 56 -0.08 3.71 6.53
C VAL A 56 -0.98 4.93 6.39
N LEU A 57 -0.63 5.87 5.51
CA LEU A 57 -1.46 7.06 5.25
C LEU A 57 -2.79 6.70 4.60
N ALA A 58 -2.81 5.80 3.61
CA ALA A 58 -4.01 5.34 2.92
C ALA A 58 -4.97 4.63 3.87
N PHE A 59 -4.46 3.70 4.71
CA PHE A 59 -5.28 3.04 5.73
C PHE A 59 -5.82 4.03 6.77
N ARG A 60 -4.98 4.97 7.25
CA ARG A 60 -5.47 6.02 8.16
C ARG A 60 -6.55 6.88 7.52
N PHE A 61 -6.44 7.19 6.24
CA PHE A 61 -7.44 7.97 5.51
C PHE A 61 -8.77 7.20 5.37
N ILE A 62 -8.73 5.94 4.92
CA ILE A 62 -9.92 5.10 4.77
C ILE A 62 -10.68 4.97 6.10
N TRP A 63 -9.96 4.73 7.19
CA TRP A 63 -10.60 4.44 8.47
C TRP A 63 -11.03 5.68 9.24
N ARG A 64 -10.33 6.82 9.09
CA ARG A 64 -10.64 8.06 9.82
C ARG A 64 -11.49 9.06 9.04
N ARG A 65 -11.42 9.08 7.72
CA ARG A 65 -12.07 10.12 6.89
C ARG A 65 -13.25 9.59 6.07
N LEU A 66 -13.17 8.34 5.63
CA LEU A 66 -14.24 7.67 4.88
C LEU A 66 -15.29 7.05 5.78
#